data_AF-A0A7W6DGK9-F1
#
_entry.id   AF-A0A7W6DGK9-F1
#
_cell.length_a   1.000
_cell.length_b   1.000
_cell.length_c   1.000
_cell.angle_alpha   90.00
_cell.angle_beta   90.00
_cell.angle_gamma   90.00
#
_symmetry.space_group_name_H-M   'P 1'
#
loop_
_entity.id
_entity.type
_entity.pdbx_description
1 polymer ?
#
loop_
_entity_poly.entity_id
_entity_poly.type
_entity_poly.pdbx_seq_one_letter_code
_entity_poly.pdbx_strand_id
1 'polypeptide(L)'
;MAGIISIGLAPMAVHAQVAPRGAPTKAQIDSAAHVLRVITSAFQSNEVGQPVKNALFECLYANPVSKVSEATERVIAANAGKVDRKDASQMLAVIAGVCGYRPGPAGPAAKPAPKK
;
A
#
# COMPACT_ATOMS: atom_id res chain seq x y z
N MET A 1 -66.79 -4.05 8.77
CA MET A 1 -65.89 -5.22 8.69
C MET A 1 -64.48 -4.72 8.48
N ALA A 2 -63.58 -5.15 9.37
CA ALA A 2 -62.21 -4.68 9.53
C ALA A 2 -61.25 -5.26 8.47
N GLY A 3 -60.21 -4.50 8.14
CA GLY A 3 -59.08 -4.96 7.32
C GLY A 3 -57.85 -4.08 7.56
N ILE A 4 -57.08 -4.42 8.59
CA ILE A 4 -55.78 -3.83 8.93
C ILE A 4 -54.70 -4.51 8.08
N ILE A 5 -54.01 -3.75 7.22
CA ILE A 5 -52.83 -4.23 6.48
C ILE A 5 -51.60 -3.84 7.29
N SER A 6 -51.01 -4.81 7.97
CA SER A 6 -49.74 -4.67 8.68
C SER A 6 -48.59 -4.64 7.67
N ILE A 7 -47.92 -3.49 7.51
CA ILE A 7 -46.65 -3.39 6.79
C ILE A 7 -45.54 -3.67 7.82
N GLY A 8 -45.05 -4.91 7.82
CA GLY A 8 -43.86 -5.28 8.58
C GLY A 8 -42.61 -4.69 7.95
N LEU A 9 -41.89 -3.84 8.69
CA LEU A 9 -40.50 -3.51 8.40
C LEU A 9 -39.63 -4.75 8.66
N ALA A 10 -39.16 -5.41 7.61
CA ALA A 10 -38.03 -6.33 7.71
C ALA A 10 -36.73 -5.55 7.40
N PRO A 11 -35.69 -5.62 8.25
CA PRO A 11 -34.40 -5.05 7.90
C PRO A 11 -33.79 -5.90 6.79
N MET A 12 -33.56 -5.30 5.62
CA MET A 12 -32.71 -5.92 4.59
C MET A 12 -31.28 -6.00 5.16
N ALA A 13 -30.90 -7.17 5.64
CA ALA A 13 -29.50 -7.49 5.88
C ALA A 13 -28.79 -7.50 4.51
N VAL A 14 -28.19 -6.37 4.14
CA VAL A 14 -27.29 -6.25 2.99
C VAL A 14 -26.05 -7.09 3.32
N HIS A 15 -26.08 -8.38 2.98
CA HIS A 15 -24.86 -9.14 2.80
C HIS A 15 -24.17 -8.57 1.57
N ALA A 16 -23.15 -7.73 1.79
CA ALA A 16 -22.22 -7.35 0.74
C ALA A 16 -21.58 -8.64 0.22
N GLN A 17 -22.10 -9.18 -0.89
CA GLN A 17 -21.54 -10.34 -1.56
C GLN A 17 -20.16 -9.94 -2.07
N VAL A 18 -19.12 -10.41 -1.39
CA VAL A 18 -17.76 -10.36 -1.92
C VAL A 18 -17.76 -11.25 -3.15
N ALA A 19 -17.85 -10.64 -4.33
CA ALA A 19 -17.75 -11.36 -5.59
C ALA A 19 -16.47 -12.22 -5.57
N PRO A 20 -16.52 -13.48 -6.01
CA PRO A 20 -15.35 -14.33 -6.09
C PRO A 20 -14.30 -13.61 -6.95
N ARG A 21 -13.14 -13.30 -6.35
CA ARG A 21 -12.00 -12.79 -7.12
C ARG A 21 -11.60 -13.89 -8.10
N GLY A 22 -11.84 -13.67 -9.38
CA GLY A 22 -11.27 -14.49 -10.45
C GLY A 22 -9.75 -14.52 -10.36
N ALA A 23 -9.12 -15.42 -11.12
CA ALA A 23 -7.67 -15.47 -11.21
C ALA A 23 -7.09 -14.07 -11.55
N PRO A 24 -5.94 -13.69 -10.96
CA PRO A 24 -5.35 -12.38 -11.21
C PRO A 24 -4.96 -12.24 -12.68
N THR A 25 -5.23 -11.05 -13.24
CA THR A 25 -4.80 -10.69 -14.59
C THR A 25 -3.27 -10.57 -14.67
N LYS A 26 -2.71 -10.67 -15.88
CA LYS A 26 -1.27 -10.46 -16.11
C LYS A 26 -0.77 -9.13 -15.54
N ALA A 27 -1.50 -8.04 -15.76
CA ALA A 27 -1.14 -6.73 -15.24
C ALA A 27 -1.10 -6.68 -13.70
N GLN A 28 -2.02 -7.37 -13.03
CA GLN A 28 -2.02 -7.47 -11.56
C GLN A 28 -0.84 -8.30 -11.05
N ILE A 29 -0.49 -9.39 -11.75
CA ILE A 29 0.69 -10.20 -11.43
C ILE A 29 1.97 -9.37 -11.60
N ASP A 30 2.10 -8.65 -12.72
CA ASP A 30 3.27 -7.83 -13.03
C ASP A 30 3.46 -6.70 -11.99
N SER A 31 2.38 -6.02 -11.60
CA SER A 31 2.43 -4.99 -10.56
C SER A 31 2.81 -5.59 -9.20
N ALA A 32 2.19 -6.70 -8.79
CA ALA A 32 2.52 -7.38 -7.54
C ALA A 32 3.98 -7.86 -7.50
N ALA A 33 4.46 -8.45 -8.60
CA ALA A 33 5.85 -8.89 -8.73
C ALA A 33 6.83 -7.71 -8.68
N HIS A 34 6.48 -6.57 -9.30
CA HIS A 34 7.29 -5.36 -9.23
C HIS A 34 7.37 -4.81 -7.81
N VAL A 35 6.24 -4.67 -7.12
CA VAL A 35 6.20 -4.23 -5.71
C VAL A 35 7.04 -5.15 -4.83
N LEU A 36 6.88 -6.48 -4.96
CA LEU A 36 7.67 -7.43 -4.20
C LEU A 36 9.16 -7.31 -4.50
N ARG A 37 9.56 -7.12 -5.76
CA ARG A 37 10.96 -6.90 -6.15
C ARG A 37 11.54 -5.66 -5.45
N VAL A 38 10.82 -4.55 -5.41
CA VAL A 38 11.27 -3.30 -4.76
C VAL A 38 11.41 -3.50 -3.25
N ILE A 39 10.49 -4.23 -2.61
CA ILE A 39 10.59 -4.52 -1.17
C ILE A 39 11.80 -5.42 -0.89
N THR A 40 11.99 -6.47 -1.68
CA THR A 40 13.12 -7.39 -1.53
C THR A 40 14.47 -6.72 -1.80
N SER A 41 14.54 -5.77 -2.76
CA SER A 41 15.75 -4.96 -2.95
C SER A 41 15.99 -4.01 -1.79
N ALA A 42 14.93 -3.41 -1.22
CA ALA A 42 15.04 -2.57 -0.04
C ALA A 42 15.62 -3.34 1.16
N PHE A 43 15.18 -4.58 1.41
CA PHE A 43 15.74 -5.42 2.47
C PHE A 43 17.24 -5.71 2.30
N GLN A 44 17.66 -5.96 1.06
CA GLN A 44 19.06 -6.25 0.72
C GLN A 44 19.95 -5.00 0.64
N SER A 45 19.37 -3.81 0.55
CA SER A 45 20.11 -2.55 0.44
C SER A 45 20.68 -2.11 1.78
N ASN A 46 21.95 -1.70 1.79
CA ASN A 46 22.56 -1.04 2.96
C ASN A 46 22.15 0.44 3.07
N GLU A 47 21.60 1.02 2.01
CA GLU A 47 21.16 2.43 1.95
C GLU A 47 19.77 2.64 2.58
N VAL A 48 19.00 1.56 2.75
CA VAL A 48 17.66 1.62 3.35
C VAL A 48 17.78 1.42 4.86
N GLY A 49 17.42 2.45 5.63
CA GLY A 49 17.46 2.40 7.08
C GLY A 49 16.50 1.34 7.67
N GLN A 50 16.88 0.79 8.83
CA GLN A 50 16.09 -0.25 9.51
C GLN A 50 14.62 0.12 9.78
N PRO A 51 14.26 1.37 10.14
CA PRO A 51 12.86 1.73 10.34
C PRO A 51 11.98 1.52 9.10
N VAL A 52 12.52 1.75 7.90
CA VAL A 52 11.81 1.50 6.65
C VAL A 52 11.65 0.00 6.43
N LYS A 53 12.73 -0.77 6.63
CA LYS A 53 12.69 -2.24 6.50
C LYS A 53 11.66 -2.86 7.44
N ASN A 54 11.64 -2.47 8.71
CA ASN A 54 10.66 -2.97 9.68
C ASN A 54 9.22 -2.68 9.22
N ALA A 55 8.93 -1.46 8.77
CA ALA A 55 7.61 -1.11 8.26
C ALA A 55 7.22 -1.96 7.04
N LEU A 56 8.15 -2.20 6.10
CA LEU A 56 7.90 -3.06 4.95
C LEU A 56 7.63 -4.52 5.38
N PHE A 57 8.37 -5.03 6.37
CA PHE A 57 8.20 -6.39 6.85
C PHE A 57 6.85 -6.57 7.56
N GLU A 58 6.51 -5.68 8.49
CA GLU A 58 5.22 -5.67 9.17
C GLU A 58 4.05 -5.57 8.18
N CYS A 59 4.19 -4.70 7.19
CA CYS A 59 3.22 -4.53 6.12
C CYS A 59 2.99 -5.82 5.31
N LEU A 60 4.06 -6.51 4.90
CA LEU A 60 3.97 -7.79 4.20
C LEU A 60 3.44 -8.92 5.08
N TYR A 61 3.75 -8.89 6.38
CA TYR A 61 3.26 -9.87 7.34
C TYR A 61 1.75 -9.74 7.57
N ALA A 62 1.25 -8.51 7.66
CA ALA A 62 -0.15 -8.22 7.94
C ALA A 62 -1.05 -8.21 6.68
N ASN A 63 -0.47 -8.11 5.48
CA ASN A 63 -1.23 -7.92 4.25
C ASN A 63 -0.77 -8.84 3.11
N PRO A 64 -1.70 -9.38 2.30
CA PRO A 64 -1.30 -10.07 1.08
C PRO A 64 -0.68 -9.07 0.09
N VAL A 65 0.34 -9.50 -0.65
CA VAL A 65 1.04 -8.68 -1.65
C VAL A 65 0.08 -8.04 -2.67
N SER A 66 -1.01 -8.74 -3.01
CA SER A 66 -2.05 -8.20 -3.89
C SER A 66 -2.68 -6.91 -3.34
N LYS A 67 -2.89 -6.81 -2.03
CA LYS A 67 -3.44 -5.61 -1.39
C LYS A 67 -2.44 -4.46 -1.37
N VAL A 68 -1.17 -4.77 -1.11
CA VAL A 68 -0.08 -3.79 -1.13
C VAL A 68 0.11 -3.22 -2.54
N SER A 69 0.07 -4.08 -3.57
CA SER A 69 0.13 -3.66 -4.98
C SER A 69 -1.08 -2.83 -5.39
N GLU A 70 -2.31 -3.25 -5.07
CA GLU A 70 -3.52 -2.45 -5.34
C GLU A 70 -3.49 -1.08 -4.65
N ALA A 71 -2.95 -0.98 -3.43
CA ALA A 71 -2.82 0.28 -2.73
C ALA A 71 -1.71 1.16 -3.34
N THR A 72 -0.59 0.56 -3.72
CA THR A 72 0.51 1.24 -4.43
C THR A 72 0.03 1.85 -5.74
N GLU A 73 -0.68 1.07 -6.57
CA GLU A 73 -1.26 1.56 -7.83
C GLU A 73 -2.26 2.68 -7.61
N ARG A 74 -3.09 2.61 -6.54
CA ARG A 74 -4.02 3.69 -6.18
C ARG A 74 -3.28 4.99 -5.83
N VAL A 75 -2.19 4.91 -5.08
CA VAL A 75 -1.38 6.10 -4.74
C VAL A 75 -0.73 6.68 -6.00
N ILE A 76 -0.20 5.84 -6.89
CA ILE A 76 0.40 6.28 -8.16
C ILE A 76 -0.65 6.94 -9.04
N ALA A 77 -1.82 6.35 -9.19
CA ALA A 77 -2.92 6.90 -9.99
C ALA A 77 -3.40 8.25 -9.44
N ALA A 78 -3.53 8.39 -8.12
CA ALA A 78 -3.88 9.65 -7.47
C ALA A 78 -2.80 10.74 -7.61
N ASN A 79 -1.56 10.36 -7.96
CA ASN A 79 -0.41 11.25 -8.13
C ASN A 79 0.18 11.11 -9.54
N ALA A 80 -0.67 10.96 -10.55
CA ALA A 80 -0.24 10.77 -11.93
C ALA A 80 0.76 11.86 -12.37
N GLY A 81 1.86 11.43 -13.02
CA GLY A 81 2.93 12.31 -13.46
C GLY A 81 3.94 12.72 -12.38
N LYS A 82 3.72 12.35 -11.11
CA LYS A 82 4.64 12.66 -9.99
C LYS A 82 5.50 11.48 -9.54
N VAL A 83 5.18 10.27 -10.00
CA VAL A 83 5.90 9.04 -9.66
C VAL A 83 6.41 8.41 -10.95
N ASP A 84 7.73 8.32 -11.08
CA ASP A 84 8.37 7.49 -12.09
C ASP A 84 8.45 6.04 -11.60
N ARG A 85 7.73 5.13 -12.28
CA ARG A 85 7.71 3.70 -11.96
C ARG A 85 9.05 3.01 -12.19
N LYS A 86 9.95 3.63 -12.96
CA LYS A 86 11.30 3.11 -13.22
C LYS A 86 12.31 3.55 -12.16
N ASP A 87 11.99 4.58 -11.39
CA ASP A 87 12.81 5.05 -10.29
C ASP A 87 12.53 4.22 -9.04
N ALA A 88 13.51 3.40 -8.65
CA ALA A 88 13.39 2.50 -7.51
C ALA A 88 13.23 3.27 -6.17
N SER A 89 13.79 4.48 -6.05
CA SER A 89 13.68 5.30 -4.84
C SER A 89 12.28 5.88 -4.71
N GLN A 90 11.71 6.37 -5.82
CA GLN A 90 10.33 6.86 -5.84
C GLN A 90 9.32 5.74 -5.57
N MET A 91 9.50 4.58 -6.22
CA MET A 91 8.66 3.42 -5.97
C MET A 91 8.77 2.93 -4.53
N LEU A 92 9.98 2.88 -3.97
CA LEU A 92 10.19 2.53 -2.56
C LEU A 92 9.48 3.53 -1.63
N ALA A 93 9.57 4.83 -1.90
CA ALA A 93 8.89 5.84 -1.09
C ALA A 93 7.36 5.67 -1.09
N VAL A 94 6.77 5.37 -2.26
CA VAL A 94 5.34 5.08 -2.37
C VAL A 94 4.97 3.82 -1.59
N ILE A 95 5.70 2.73 -1.78
CA ILE A 95 5.42 1.44 -1.13
C ILE A 95 5.59 1.57 0.40
N ALA A 96 6.66 2.22 0.86
CA ALA A 96 6.88 2.48 2.29
C ALA A 96 5.74 3.32 2.88
N GLY A 97 5.28 4.35 2.17
CA GLY A 97 4.13 5.15 2.58
C GLY A 97 2.82 4.36 2.64
N VAL A 98 2.57 3.46 1.69
CA VAL A 98 1.45 2.50 1.72
C VAL A 98 1.56 1.57 2.94
N CYS A 99 2.79 1.17 3.27
CA CYS A 99 3.10 0.36 4.44
C CYS A 99 3.14 1.17 5.76
N GLY A 100 2.65 2.41 5.76
CA GLY A 100 2.51 3.22 6.96
C GLY A 100 3.80 3.89 7.44
N TYR A 101 4.92 3.71 6.73
CA TYR A 101 6.14 4.43 7.06
C TYR A 101 5.94 5.93 6.81
N ARG A 102 6.10 6.72 7.88
CA ARG A 102 6.22 8.16 7.80
C ARG A 102 7.60 8.55 8.32
N PRO A 103 8.49 9.08 7.48
CA PRO A 103 9.70 9.68 8.00
C PRO A 103 9.27 10.79 8.97
N GLY A 104 9.85 10.80 10.17
CA GLY A 104 9.61 11.89 11.11
C GLY A 104 9.98 13.23 10.47
N PRO A 105 9.53 14.37 11.03
CA PRO A 105 10.03 15.66 10.61
C PRO A 105 11.56 15.58 10.66
N ALA A 106 12.21 15.79 9.52
CA ALA A 106 13.65 15.77 9.43
C ALA A 106 14.17 16.72 10.51
N GLY A 107 14.76 16.16 11.57
CA GLY A 107 15.46 16.96 12.57
C GLY A 107 16.50 17.82 11.85
N PRO A 108 16.86 18.99 12.39
CA PRO A 108 17.75 19.93 11.71
C PRO A 108 18.98 19.19 11.17
N ALA A 109 19.21 19.30 9.86
CA ALA A 109 20.37 18.69 9.21
C ALA A 109 21.63 19.02 10.01
N ALA A 110 22.34 17.99 10.46
CA ALA A 110 23.59 18.16 11.18
C ALA A 110 24.54 18.97 10.29
N LYS A 111 24.94 20.15 10.75
CA LYS A 111 25.90 21.00 10.04
C LYS A 111 27.18 20.19 9.79
N PRO A 112 27.78 20.27 8.59
CA PRO A 112 29.03 19.57 8.31
C PRO A 112 30.09 19.95 9.34
N ALA A 113 30.75 18.95 9.93
CA ALA A 113 31.88 19.18 10.82
C ALA A 113 33.00 19.90 10.05
N PRO A 114 33.66 20.91 10.65
CA PRO A 114 34.75 21.61 9.98
C PRO A 114 35.90 20.65 9.71
N LYS A 115 36.38 20.63 8.47
CA LYS A 115 37.55 19.86 8.05
C LYS A 115 38.79 20.42 8.76
N LYS A 116 39.58 19.55 9.40
CA LYS A 116 40.93 19.86 9.89
C LYS A 116 41.94 19.81 8.77
#